data_AF-A0A7C0WUP0-F1
#
_entry.id   AF-A0A7C0WUP0-F1
#
_cell.length_a   1.000
_cell.length_b   1.000
_cell.length_c   1.000
_cell.angle_alpha   90.00
_cell.angle_beta   90.00
_cell.angle_gamma   90.00
#
_symmetry.space_group_name_H-M   'P 1'
#
loop_
_entity.id
_entity.type
_entity.pdbx_description
1 polymer ?
#
loop_
_entity_poly.entity_id
_entity_poly.type
_entity_poly.pdbx_seq_one_letter_code
_entity_poly.pdbx_strand_id
1 'polypeptide(L)'
;LGQAKEIYHTFLKRYPYSNYTPEVIYKYAQILRKEGRWEEAKAYLRQVTNDYPQSLFATFARKLLAEDEFYFCVQVGSFLNYDNAYNLAVKIKKAGYPAYIKKVEYRGQLYYRVRIGKYPDRESVEEVFKQLVKKGFHGLIYP
;
A
#
# COMPACT_ATOMS: atom_id res chain seq x y z
N LEU A 1 14.22 5.58 -2.91
CA LEU A 1 13.00 5.83 -3.72
C LEU A 1 13.25 6.83 -4.85
N GLY A 2 14.01 7.91 -4.60
CA GLY A 2 14.30 8.94 -5.61
C GLY A 2 14.85 8.44 -6.96
N GLN A 3 15.88 7.57 -6.96
CA GLN A 3 16.44 7.06 -8.22
C GLN A 3 15.41 6.26 -9.05
N ALA A 4 14.61 5.40 -8.42
CA ALA A 4 13.59 4.62 -9.11
C ALA A 4 12.48 5.52 -9.68
N LYS A 5 12.12 6.58 -8.96
CA LYS A 5 11.15 7.59 -9.40
C LYS A 5 11.63 8.31 -10.66
N GLU A 6 12.87 8.79 -10.66
CA GLU A 6 13.46 9.49 -11.80
C GLU A 6 13.59 8.58 -13.03
N ILE A 7 13.98 7.31 -12.83
CA ILE A 7 14.06 6.32 -13.91
C ILE A 7 12.69 6.10 -14.55
N TYR A 8 11.65 5.87 -13.76
CA TYR A 8 10.31 5.65 -14.29
C TYR A 8 9.73 6.91 -14.92
N HIS A 9 9.94 8.08 -14.32
CA HIS A 9 9.51 9.34 -14.89
C HIS A 9 10.18 9.61 -16.25
N THR A 10 11.49 9.36 -16.34
CA THR A 10 12.25 9.49 -17.59
C THR A 10 11.80 8.48 -18.64
N PHE A 11 11.54 7.22 -18.23
CA PHE A 11 11.03 6.19 -19.13
C PHE A 11 9.71 6.61 -19.76
N LEU A 12 8.75 7.09 -18.95
CA LEU A 12 7.43 7.50 -19.45
C LEU A 12 7.51 8.67 -20.45
N LYS A 13 8.50 9.57 -20.29
CA LYS A 13 8.77 10.64 -21.26
C LYS A 13 9.37 10.15 -22.57
N ARG A 14 10.30 9.18 -22.50
CA ARG A 14 11.07 8.70 -23.66
C ARG A 14 10.38 7.60 -24.45
N TYR A 15 9.59 6.76 -23.77
CA TYR A 15 8.97 5.57 -24.34
C TYR A 15 7.46 5.48 -24.04
N PRO A 16 6.66 6.49 -24.44
CA PRO A 16 5.24 6.55 -24.07
C PRO A 16 4.41 5.37 -24.60
N TYR A 17 4.78 4.78 -25.74
CA TYR A 17 4.03 3.69 -26.38
C TYR A 17 4.68 2.30 -26.25
N SER A 18 5.48 2.08 -25.21
CA SER A 18 6.11 0.78 -24.97
C SER A 18 5.12 -0.26 -24.40
N ASN A 19 5.34 -1.54 -24.72
CA ASN A 19 4.66 -2.65 -24.05
C ASN A 19 4.91 -2.67 -22.52
N TYR A 20 5.98 -2.01 -22.06
CA TYR A 20 6.30 -1.84 -20.63
C TYR A 20 5.63 -0.62 -19.99
N THR A 21 5.04 0.29 -20.77
CA THR A 21 4.41 1.51 -20.24
C THR A 21 3.38 1.23 -19.13
N PRO A 22 2.42 0.29 -19.27
CA PRO A 22 1.45 0.04 -18.19
C PRO A 22 2.10 -0.45 -16.89
N GLU A 23 3.17 -1.24 -16.99
CA GLU A 23 3.95 -1.66 -15.83
C GLU A 23 4.63 -0.47 -15.14
N VAL A 24 5.29 0.38 -15.94
CA VAL A 24 6.03 1.54 -15.43
C VAL A 24 5.08 2.57 -14.82
N ILE A 25 3.94 2.85 -15.44
CA ILE A 25 2.90 3.73 -14.86
C ILE A 25 2.46 3.19 -13.49
N TYR A 26 2.14 1.90 -13.41
CA TYR A 26 1.69 1.28 -12.18
C TYR A 26 2.77 1.31 -11.08
N LYS A 27 4.03 0.97 -11.42
CA LYS A 27 5.16 1.03 -10.48
C LYS A 27 5.44 2.47 -10.03
N TYR A 28 5.33 3.45 -10.92
CA TYR A 28 5.47 4.86 -10.57
C TYR A 28 4.37 5.30 -9.58
N ALA A 29 3.11 4.91 -9.82
CA ALA A 29 2.02 5.16 -8.88
C ALA A 29 2.27 4.52 -7.50
N GLN A 30 2.87 3.33 -7.43
CA GLN A 30 3.25 2.71 -6.16
C GLN A 30 4.34 3.50 -5.42
N ILE A 31 5.31 4.09 -6.14
CA ILE A 31 6.31 4.98 -5.53
C ILE A 31 5.62 6.23 -4.97
N LEU A 32 4.73 6.85 -5.73
CA LEU A 32 3.97 8.02 -5.27
C LEU A 32 3.16 7.71 -4.00
N ARG A 33 2.61 6.50 -3.89
CA ARG A 33 1.96 6.04 -2.65
C ARG A 33 2.93 5.96 -1.47
N LYS A 34 4.13 5.40 -1.66
CA LYS A 34 5.15 5.36 -0.59
C LYS A 34 5.61 6.75 -0.15
N GLU A 35 5.46 7.74 -1.03
CA GLU A 35 5.74 9.15 -0.75
C GLU A 35 4.53 9.92 -0.18
N GLY A 36 3.36 9.29 -0.05
CA GLY A 36 2.14 9.96 0.42
C GLY A 36 1.48 10.87 -0.61
N ARG A 37 1.94 10.85 -1.87
CA ARG A 37 1.41 11.68 -2.98
C ARG A 37 0.16 11.01 -3.57
N TRP A 38 -0.91 10.97 -2.78
CA TRP A 38 -2.11 10.17 -3.06
C TRP A 38 -2.83 10.55 -4.33
N GLU A 39 -3.04 11.85 -4.57
CA GLU A 39 -3.79 12.32 -5.73
C GLU A 39 -3.03 12.05 -7.03
N GLU A 40 -1.71 12.23 -7.03
CA GLU A 40 -0.88 11.87 -8.17
C GLU A 40 -0.87 10.36 -8.40
N ALA A 41 -0.75 9.56 -7.33
CA ALA A 41 -0.86 8.12 -7.45
C ALA A 41 -2.21 7.70 -8.07
N LYS A 42 -3.32 8.28 -7.61
CA LYS A 42 -4.66 8.04 -8.19
C LYS A 42 -4.70 8.44 -9.67
N ALA A 43 -4.11 9.57 -10.05
CA ALA A 43 -4.07 10.01 -11.44
C ALA A 43 -3.37 9.00 -12.35
N TYR A 44 -2.18 8.53 -11.98
CA TYR A 44 -1.46 7.50 -12.75
C TYR A 44 -2.17 6.14 -12.74
N LEU A 45 -2.84 5.76 -11.64
CA LEU A 45 -3.67 4.56 -11.61
C LEU A 45 -4.86 4.66 -12.56
N ARG A 46 -5.54 5.81 -12.61
CA ARG A 46 -6.62 6.05 -13.58
C ARG A 46 -6.11 6.05 -15.01
N GLN A 47 -4.92 6.59 -15.24
CA GLN A 47 -4.28 6.57 -16.55
C GLN A 47 -4.08 5.13 -17.03
N VAL A 48 -3.47 4.25 -16.23
CA VAL A 48 -3.27 2.85 -16.66
C VAL A 48 -4.60 2.12 -16.87
N THR A 49 -5.66 2.43 -16.12
CA THR A 49 -6.97 1.81 -16.33
C THR A 49 -7.66 2.27 -17.60
N ASN A 50 -7.47 3.52 -18.02
CA ASN A 50 -8.12 4.11 -19.19
C ASN A 50 -7.35 3.79 -20.48
N ASP A 51 -6.03 3.93 -20.45
CA ASP A 51 -5.19 3.83 -21.64
C ASP A 51 -4.79 2.37 -21.94
N TYR A 52 -4.75 1.52 -20.90
CA TYR A 52 -4.32 0.11 -21.02
C TYR A 52 -5.30 -0.87 -20.33
N PRO A 53 -6.61 -0.82 -20.63
CA PRO A 53 -7.65 -1.51 -19.86
C PRO A 53 -7.48 -3.04 -19.79
N GLN A 54 -6.88 -3.64 -20.82
CA GLN A 54 -6.61 -5.08 -20.95
C GLN A 54 -5.32 -5.53 -20.25
N SER A 55 -4.50 -4.61 -19.75
CA SER A 55 -3.24 -4.96 -19.09
C SER A 55 -3.50 -5.55 -17.70
N LEU A 56 -2.61 -6.46 -17.26
CA LEU A 56 -2.64 -6.96 -15.87
C LEU A 56 -2.53 -5.81 -14.86
N PHE A 57 -1.77 -4.77 -15.19
CA PHE A 57 -1.57 -3.59 -14.36
C PHE A 57 -2.84 -2.74 -14.24
N ALA A 58 -3.69 -2.66 -15.27
CA ALA A 58 -5.01 -2.05 -15.15
C ALA A 58 -5.90 -2.82 -14.19
N THR A 59 -5.82 -4.16 -14.16
CA THR A 59 -6.54 -4.96 -13.16
C THR A 59 -6.07 -4.67 -11.74
N PHE A 60 -4.75 -4.57 -11.52
CA PHE A 60 -4.21 -4.19 -10.23
C PHE A 60 -4.58 -2.75 -9.83
N ALA A 61 -4.56 -1.82 -10.78
CA ALA A 61 -4.94 -0.43 -10.56
C ALA A 61 -6.43 -0.28 -10.23
N ARG A 62 -7.32 -0.96 -10.95
CA ARG A 62 -8.76 -1.01 -10.65
C ARG A 62 -9.02 -1.52 -9.24
N LYS A 63 -8.38 -2.64 -8.86
CA LYS A 63 -8.49 -3.19 -7.50
C LYS A 63 -8.05 -2.18 -6.45
N LEU A 64 -6.91 -1.53 -6.68
CA LEU A 64 -6.37 -0.55 -5.74
C LEU A 64 -7.25 0.70 -5.60
N LEU A 65 -7.78 1.21 -6.71
CA LEU A 65 -8.70 2.34 -6.72
C LEU A 65 -10.02 1.99 -6.01
N ALA A 66 -10.55 0.78 -6.22
CA ALA A 66 -11.79 0.32 -5.61
C ALA A 66 -11.66 0.07 -4.09
N GLU A 67 -10.51 -0.41 -3.63
CA GLU A 67 -10.25 -0.62 -2.20
C GLU A 67 -9.97 0.69 -1.43
N ASP A 68 -9.73 1.79 -2.14
CA ASP A 68 -9.48 3.14 -1.61
C ASP A 68 -8.41 3.18 -0.49
N GLU A 69 -7.36 2.36 -0.61
CA GLU A 69 -6.27 2.30 0.37
C GLU A 69 -5.22 3.43 0.16
N PHE A 70 -5.67 4.68 0.14
CA PHE A 70 -4.84 5.89 0.02
C PHE A 70 -4.60 6.54 1.37
N TYR A 71 -3.94 5.80 2.24
CA TYR A 71 -3.55 6.21 3.58
C TYR A 71 -2.36 5.36 4.04
N PHE A 72 -1.63 5.83 5.04
CA PHE A 72 -0.67 5.02 5.77
C PHE A 72 -1.31 4.24 6.91
N CYS A 73 -0.69 3.13 7.28
CA CYS A 73 -1.03 2.33 8.46
C CYS A 73 0.22 1.64 9.00
N VAL A 74 0.16 1.16 10.24
CA VAL A 74 1.21 0.28 10.77
C VAL A 74 0.77 -1.17 10.59
N GLN A 75 1.52 -1.94 9.80
CA GLN A 75 1.34 -3.39 9.68
C GLN A 75 2.19 -4.12 10.71
N VAL A 76 1.53 -4.88 11.58
CA VAL A 76 2.15 -5.55 12.74
C VAL A 76 2.12 -7.08 12.65
N GLY A 77 1.51 -7.63 11.60
CA GLY A 77 1.52 -9.06 11.34
C GLY A 77 0.89 -9.43 10.00
N SER A 78 1.25 -10.61 9.48
CA SER A 78 0.68 -11.20 8.27
C SER A 78 0.61 -12.71 8.46
N PHE A 79 -0.58 -13.24 8.72
CA PHE A 79 -0.78 -14.63 9.15
C PHE A 79 -1.52 -15.43 8.09
N LEU A 80 -1.23 -16.72 7.98
CA LEU A 80 -2.04 -17.66 7.19
C LEU A 80 -3.31 -18.09 7.93
N ASN A 81 -3.23 -18.15 9.26
CA ASN A 81 -4.35 -18.52 10.13
C ASN A 81 -5.04 -17.25 10.66
N TYR A 82 -6.38 -17.24 10.61
CA TYR A 82 -7.19 -16.10 11.05
C TYR A 82 -7.13 -15.88 12.56
N ASP A 83 -7.16 -16.93 13.37
CA ASP A 83 -7.14 -16.84 14.83
C ASP A 83 -5.86 -16.18 15.35
N ASN A 84 -4.72 -16.46 14.72
CA ASN A 84 -3.46 -15.77 15.01
C ASN A 84 -3.57 -14.25 14.76
N ALA A 85 -4.15 -13.86 13.61
CA ALA A 85 -4.38 -12.46 13.29
C ALA A 85 -5.39 -11.81 14.26
N TYR A 86 -6.45 -12.54 14.62
CA TYR A 86 -7.48 -12.10 15.56
C TYR A 86 -6.92 -11.87 16.96
N ASN A 87 -6.16 -12.82 17.50
CA ASN A 87 -5.54 -12.72 18.81
C ASN A 87 -4.60 -11.51 18.90
N LEU A 88 -3.79 -11.28 17.85
CA LEU A 88 -2.95 -10.09 17.79
C LEU A 88 -3.77 -8.80 17.71
N ALA A 89 -4.80 -8.75 16.87
CA ALA A 89 -5.67 -7.58 16.74
C ALA A 89 -6.37 -7.24 18.06
N VAL A 90 -6.86 -8.24 18.79
CA VAL A 90 -7.47 -8.06 20.13
C VAL A 90 -6.45 -7.54 21.13
N LYS A 91 -5.23 -8.09 21.16
CA LYS A 91 -4.16 -7.61 22.06
C LYS A 91 -3.84 -6.13 21.80
N ILE A 92 -3.76 -5.73 20.54
CA ILE A 92 -3.45 -4.35 20.15
C ILE A 92 -4.62 -3.40 20.46
N LYS A 93 -5.86 -3.84 20.23
CA LYS A 93 -7.07 -3.09 20.65
C LYS A 93 -7.10 -2.86 22.16
N LYS A 94 -6.80 -3.89 22.96
CA LYS A 94 -6.69 -3.77 24.42
C LYS A 94 -5.58 -2.81 24.86
N ALA A 95 -4.52 -2.68 24.07
CA ALA A 95 -3.45 -1.71 24.30
C ALA A 95 -3.81 -0.27 23.87
N GLY A 96 -5.05 -0.04 23.38
CA GLY A 96 -5.58 1.29 23.06
C GLY A 96 -5.43 1.71 21.60
N TYR A 97 -5.06 0.80 20.69
CA TYR A 97 -4.83 1.14 19.27
C TYR A 97 -5.92 0.58 18.35
N PRO A 98 -6.32 1.34 17.30
CA PRO A 98 -7.37 0.93 16.37
C PRO A 98 -6.86 -0.13 15.37
N ALA A 99 -6.76 -1.38 15.81
CA ALA A 99 -6.34 -2.49 14.95
C ALA A 99 -7.49 -3.08 14.13
N TYR A 100 -7.18 -3.52 12.91
CA TYR A 100 -8.09 -4.24 12.03
C TYR A 100 -7.35 -5.31 11.24
N ILE A 101 -8.10 -6.27 10.70
CA ILE A 101 -7.56 -7.36 9.88
C ILE A 101 -7.97 -7.13 8.44
N LYS A 102 -6.99 -7.14 7.53
CA LYS A 102 -7.20 -7.09 6.08
C LYS A 102 -6.88 -8.45 5.48
N LYS A 103 -7.83 -8.99 4.71
CA LYS A 103 -7.62 -10.16 3.86
C LYS A 103 -6.85 -9.72 2.62
N VAL A 104 -5.69 -10.31 2.37
CA VAL A 104 -4.85 -10.03 1.19
C VAL A 104 -4.43 -11.34 0.56
N GLU A 105 -4.77 -11.52 -0.70
CA GLU A 105 -4.23 -12.62 -1.50
C GLU A 105 -2.88 -12.19 -2.09
N TYR A 106 -1.86 -13.02 -1.89
CA TYR A 106 -0.53 -12.78 -2.40
C TYR A 106 0.06 -14.10 -2.91
N ARG A 107 0.40 -14.14 -4.21
CA ARG A 107 0.92 -15.34 -4.90
C ARG A 107 0.02 -16.57 -4.71
N GLY A 108 -1.30 -16.39 -4.84
CA GLY A 108 -2.30 -17.46 -4.69
C GLY A 108 -2.57 -17.90 -3.24
N GLN A 109 -1.90 -17.29 -2.27
CA GLN A 109 -2.09 -17.60 -0.84
C GLN A 109 -2.85 -16.46 -0.15
N LEU A 110 -3.89 -16.82 0.61
CA LEU A 110 -4.61 -15.87 1.45
C LEU A 110 -3.83 -15.58 2.74
N TYR A 111 -3.62 -14.30 3.03
CA TYR A 111 -3.05 -13.78 4.27
C TYR A 111 -4.04 -12.87 5.00
N TYR A 112 -3.97 -12.91 6.32
CA TYR A 112 -4.66 -12.03 7.25
C TYR A 112 -3.65 -11.06 7.84
N ARG A 113 -3.63 -9.83 7.30
CA ARG A 113 -2.71 -8.78 7.73
C ARG A 113 -3.34 -7.96 8.84
N VAL A 114 -2.64 -7.85 9.97
CA VAL A 114 -3.06 -7.00 11.08
C VAL A 114 -2.45 -5.62 10.86
N ARG A 115 -3.31 -4.61 10.79
CA ARG A 115 -2.96 -3.20 10.55
C ARG A 115 -3.54 -2.31 11.64
N ILE A 116 -2.92 -1.17 11.85
CA ILE A 116 -3.31 -0.18 12.86
C ILE A 116 -3.56 1.15 12.17
N GLY A 117 -4.77 1.67 12.37
CA GLY A 117 -5.17 3.00 11.93
C GLY A 117 -5.21 3.21 10.40
N LYS A 118 -5.62 4.42 10.04
CA LYS A 118 -5.61 4.96 8.68
C LYS A 118 -5.16 6.42 8.81
N TYR A 119 -3.97 6.73 8.34
CA TYR A 119 -3.30 8.00 8.55
C TYR A 119 -3.10 8.71 7.20
N PRO A 120 -3.45 9.98 7.06
CA PRO A 120 -3.41 10.67 5.77
C PRO A 120 -1.97 10.99 5.32
N ASP A 121 -1.03 11.07 6.25
CA ASP A 121 0.33 11.51 5.99
C ASP A 121 1.34 10.65 6.77
N ARG A 122 2.62 10.79 6.39
CA ARG A 122 3.68 9.95 6.91
C ARG A 122 4.08 10.33 8.33
N GLU A 123 3.96 11.61 8.69
CA GLU A 123 4.32 12.12 10.01
C GLU A 123 3.38 11.55 11.08
N SER A 124 2.06 11.57 10.82
CA SER A 124 1.06 11.07 11.75
C SER A 124 1.17 9.56 12.01
N VAL A 125 1.49 8.75 10.98
CA VAL A 125 1.75 7.31 11.17
C VAL A 125 3.09 7.05 11.87
N GLU A 126 4.11 7.87 11.63
CA GLU A 126 5.43 7.74 12.28
C GLU A 126 5.36 8.00 13.77
N GLU A 127 4.56 8.98 14.22
CA GLU A 127 4.33 9.21 15.64
C GLU A 127 3.67 7.99 16.31
N VAL A 128 2.60 7.47 15.70
CA VAL A 128 1.93 6.25 16.22
C VAL A 128 2.88 5.05 16.22
N PHE A 129 3.69 4.90 15.16
CA PHE A 129 4.69 3.84 15.07
C PHE A 129 5.70 3.89 16.22
N LYS A 130 6.24 5.09 16.54
CA LYS A 130 7.15 5.28 17.69
C LYS A 130 6.50 4.86 19.01
N GLN A 131 5.24 5.25 19.23
CA GLN A 131 4.50 4.89 20.46
C GLN A 131 4.21 3.39 20.57
N LEU A 132 3.93 2.73 19.45
CA LEU A 132 3.75 1.28 19.39
C LEU A 132 5.04 0.53 19.73
N VAL A 133 6.18 0.96 19.17
CA VAL A 133 7.50 0.39 19.46
C VAL A 133 7.86 0.56 20.93
N LYS A 134 7.61 1.73 21.53
CA LYS A 134 7.82 1.97 22.98
C LYS A 134 7.00 1.02 23.87
N LYS A 135 5.83 0.54 23.40
CA LYS A 135 4.99 -0.45 24.09
C LYS A 135 5.36 -1.90 23.77
N GLY A 136 6.44 -2.14 23.03
CA GLY A 136 6.95 -3.47 22.69
C GLY A 136 6.30 -4.12 21.47
N PHE A 137 5.52 -3.38 20.69
CA PHE A 137 4.99 -3.88 19.41
C PHE A 137 6.01 -3.69 18.28
N HIS A 138 6.03 -4.64 17.35
CA HIS A 138 6.88 -4.60 16.16
C HIS A 138 6.02 -4.52 14.91
N GLY A 139 6.53 -3.87 13.86
CA GLY A 139 5.82 -3.73 12.61
C GLY A 139 6.57 -2.85 11.61
N LEU A 140 5.86 -2.44 10.58
CA LEU A 140 6.33 -1.52 9.56
C LEU A 140 5.23 -0.54 9.16
N ILE A 141 5.62 0.64 8.71
CA ILE A 141 4.70 1.60 8.08
C ILE A 141 4.44 1.12 6.64
N TYR A 142 3.17 1.09 6.25
CA TYR A 142 2.68 0.69 4.93
C TYR A 142 1.78 1.80 4.37
N PRO A 143 1.76 2.07 3.05
CA PRO A 143 2.51 1.39 1.99
C PRO A 143 4.02 1.66 1.91
#